data_AF-A0A535V504-F1
#
_entry.id   AF-A0A535V504-F1
#
_cell.length_a   1.000
_cell.length_b   1.000
_cell.length_c   1.000
_cell.angle_alpha   90.00
_cell.angle_beta   90.00
_cell.angle_gamma   90.00
#
_symmetry.space_group_name_H-M   'P 1'
#
loop_
_entity.id
_entity.type
_entity.pdbx_description
1 polymer ?
#
loop_
_entity_poly.entity_id
_entity_poly.type
_entity_poly.pdbx_seq_one_letter_code
_entity_poly.pdbx_strand_id
1 'polypeptide(L)'
;MFEAIFRITAQVKSNAQGQRVFRVTVREAPANDAEYLSRLETIYQQEVYSSLRAGDDLTVAVRLDLPPREVERIVHLREDRLFEGEGMPQAEADPLPFMRAFYEPLMQRVEPGDVFTITFRVQRP
;
A
#
# COMPACT_ATOMS: atom_id res chain seq x y z
N MET A 1 16.69 10.65 13.90
CA MET A 1 15.95 10.55 12.63
C MET A 1 16.25 9.24 11.92
N PHE A 2 15.28 8.34 11.92
CA PHE A 2 15.30 7.06 11.19
C PHE A 2 14.21 7.08 10.11
N GLU A 3 14.50 6.54 8.93
CA GLU A 3 13.55 6.41 7.84
C GLU A 3 13.70 5.05 7.16
N ALA A 4 12.58 4.38 6.89
CA ALA A 4 12.52 3.14 6.12
C ALA A 4 11.42 3.22 5.07
N ILE A 5 11.71 2.75 3.85
CA ILE A 5 10.80 2.78 2.72
C ILE A 5 10.60 1.37 2.19
N PHE A 6 9.34 0.93 2.15
CA PHE A 6 8.92 -0.35 1.59
C PHE A 6 8.06 -0.06 0.37
N ARG A 7 8.35 -0.69 -0.77
CA ARG A 7 7.68 -0.38 -2.04
C ARG A 7 7.31 -1.64 -2.80
N ILE A 8 6.07 -1.68 -3.28
CA ILE A 8 5.56 -2.70 -4.16
C ILE A 8 5.12 -2.03 -5.45
N THR A 9 5.70 -2.46 -6.56
CA THR A 9 5.32 -1.99 -7.90
C THR A 9 4.81 -3.16 -8.72
N ALA A 10 3.65 -3.00 -9.34
CA ALA A 10 3.08 -3.95 -10.27
C ALA A 10 2.76 -3.30 -11.62
N GLN A 11 3.10 -4.00 -12.69
CA GLN A 11 2.62 -3.68 -14.03
C GLN A 11 1.29 -4.38 -14.27
N VAL A 12 0.27 -3.63 -14.63
CA VAL A 12 -1.05 -4.14 -14.96
C VAL A 12 -1.01 -4.67 -16.39
N LYS A 13 -1.43 -5.93 -16.58
CA LYS A 13 -1.52 -6.59 -17.87
C LYS A 13 -2.90 -7.20 -18.05
N SER A 14 -3.18 -7.62 -19.28
CA SER A 14 -4.32 -8.48 -19.58
C SER A 14 -3.83 -9.91 -19.85
N ASN A 15 -4.50 -10.91 -19.30
CA ASN A 15 -4.23 -12.32 -19.62
C ASN A 15 -4.88 -12.73 -20.96
N ALA A 16 -4.70 -13.99 -21.36
CA ALA A 16 -5.26 -14.51 -22.61
C ALA A 16 -6.80 -14.46 -22.67
N GLN A 17 -7.47 -14.38 -21.52
CA GLN A 17 -8.91 -14.25 -21.38
C GLN A 17 -9.39 -12.79 -21.27
N GLY A 18 -8.51 -11.80 -21.42
CA GLY A 18 -8.86 -10.39 -21.28
C GLY A 18 -8.94 -9.87 -19.83
N GLN A 19 -8.69 -10.73 -18.82
CA GLN A 19 -8.77 -10.34 -17.42
C GLN A 19 -7.51 -9.59 -16.97
N ARG A 20 -7.68 -8.69 -16.01
CA ARG A 20 -6.58 -7.95 -15.40
C ARG A 20 -5.68 -8.86 -14.57
N VAL A 21 -4.37 -8.73 -14.76
CA VAL A 21 -3.35 -9.37 -13.92
C VAL A 21 -2.25 -8.37 -13.57
N PHE A 22 -1.80 -8.39 -12.33
CA PHE A 22 -0.74 -7.56 -11.77
C PHE A 22 0.58 -8.33 -11.78
N ARG A 23 1.51 -7.94 -12.65
CA ARG A 23 2.86 -8.47 -12.64
C ARG A 23 3.71 -7.67 -11.64
N VAL A 24 3.87 -8.22 -10.44
CA VAL A 24 4.70 -7.62 -9.40
C VAL A 24 6.17 -7.64 -9.85
N THR A 25 6.82 -6.48 -9.81
CA THR A 25 8.18 -6.27 -10.36
C THR A 25 9.24 -7.01 -9.54
N VAL A 26 8.89 -7.46 -8.33
CA VAL A 26 9.68 -8.38 -7.51
C VAL A 26 9.48 -9.83 -8.01
N ARG A 27 9.96 -10.09 -9.24
CA ARG A 27 10.26 -11.42 -9.81
C ARG A 27 9.23 -12.56 -9.76
N GLU A 28 7.95 -12.31 -9.54
CA GLU A 28 6.95 -13.39 -9.48
C GLU A 28 5.94 -13.41 -10.63
N ALA A 29 5.26 -14.56 -10.73
CA ALA A 29 4.18 -14.83 -11.68
C ALA A 29 3.11 -13.72 -11.63
N PRO A 30 2.38 -13.46 -12.73
CA PRO A 30 1.26 -12.53 -12.72
C PRO A 30 0.27 -12.92 -11.62
N ALA A 31 0.00 -11.98 -10.72
CA ALA A 31 -0.97 -12.12 -9.64
C ALA A 31 -2.32 -11.55 -10.09
N ASN A 32 -3.44 -12.19 -9.78
CA ASN A 32 -4.74 -11.52 -9.87
C ASN A 32 -4.90 -10.47 -8.75
N ASP A 33 -6.01 -9.72 -8.78
CA ASP A 33 -6.30 -8.68 -7.79
C ASP A 33 -6.19 -9.18 -6.33
N ALA A 34 -6.76 -10.34 -6.02
CA ALA A 34 -6.78 -10.90 -4.67
C ALA A 34 -5.38 -11.35 -4.22
N GLU A 35 -4.62 -11.97 -5.12
CA GLU A 35 -3.23 -12.36 -4.87
C GLU A 35 -2.33 -11.15 -4.66
N TYR A 36 -2.54 -10.07 -5.41
CA TYR A 36 -1.81 -8.81 -5.22
C TYR A 36 -2.10 -8.20 -3.84
N LEU A 37 -3.37 -8.14 -3.44
CA LEU A 37 -3.78 -7.64 -2.12
C LEU A 37 -3.23 -8.50 -0.97
N SER A 38 -3.24 -9.83 -1.11
CA SER A 38 -2.65 -10.73 -0.12
C SER A 38 -1.15 -10.52 0.05
N ARG A 39 -0.42 -10.26 -1.04
CA ARG A 39 1.01 -9.91 -0.98
C ARG A 39 1.25 -8.57 -0.29
N LEU A 40 0.42 -7.58 -0.59
CA LEU A 40 0.48 -6.26 0.06
C LEU A 40 0.29 -6.39 1.57
N GLU A 41 -0.71 -7.15 2.01
CA GLU A 41 -0.95 -7.45 3.41
C GLU A 41 0.24 -8.17 4.05
N THR A 42 0.83 -9.14 3.35
CA THR A 42 2.02 -9.87 3.82
C THR A 42 3.20 -8.92 4.05
N ILE A 43 3.51 -8.06 3.08
CA ILE A 43 4.63 -7.09 3.18
C ILE A 43 4.37 -6.09 4.30
N TYR A 44 3.13 -5.62 4.43
CA TYR A 44 2.77 -4.76 5.55
C TYR A 44 3.02 -5.45 6.90
N GLN A 45 2.49 -6.67 7.10
CA GLN A 45 2.61 -7.36 8.38
C GLN A 45 4.06 -7.76 8.71
N GLN A 46 4.79 -8.30 7.73
CA GLN A 46 6.12 -8.85 7.96
C GLN A 46 7.23 -7.81 7.95
N GLU A 47 7.11 -6.77 7.14
CA GLU A 47 8.19 -5.79 6.94
C GLU A 47 7.85 -4.43 7.55
N VAL A 48 6.68 -3.88 7.24
CA VAL A 48 6.32 -2.51 7.68
C VAL A 48 5.99 -2.50 9.17
N TYR A 49 5.01 -3.31 9.60
CA TYR A 49 4.52 -3.34 10.96
C TYR A 49 5.59 -3.80 11.96
N SER A 50 6.41 -4.76 11.58
CA SER A 50 7.54 -5.22 12.41
C SER A 50 8.61 -4.13 12.63
N SER A 51 8.70 -3.14 11.73
CA SER A 51 9.64 -2.02 11.83
C SER A 51 9.12 -0.83 12.65
N LEU A 52 7.79 -0.75 12.86
CA LEU A 52 7.12 0.36 13.53
C LEU A 52 7.30 0.36 15.06
N ARG A 53 7.57 1.54 15.60
CA ARG A 53 7.64 1.82 17.04
C ARG A 53 6.60 2.87 17.43
N ALA A 54 6.21 2.85 18.70
CA ALA A 54 5.44 3.95 19.27
C ALA A 54 6.15 5.28 19.00
N GLY A 55 5.37 6.29 18.59
CA GLY A 55 5.84 7.60 18.17
C GLY A 55 6.26 7.69 16.69
N ASP A 56 6.30 6.59 15.94
CA ASP A 56 6.63 6.62 14.51
C ASP A 56 5.42 7.08 13.67
N ASP A 57 5.71 7.76 12.56
CA ASP A 57 4.73 8.08 11.52
C ASP A 57 4.83 7.05 10.38
N LEU A 58 3.67 6.55 9.94
CA LEU A 58 3.53 5.72 8.76
C LEU A 58 2.84 6.51 7.66
N THR A 59 3.56 6.78 6.58
CA THR A 59 3.00 7.33 5.34
C THR A 59 2.73 6.22 4.34
N VAL A 60 1.55 6.20 3.74
CA VAL A 60 1.19 5.30 2.65
C VAL A 60 0.83 6.10 1.41
N ALA A 61 1.64 5.93 0.37
CA ALA A 61 1.47 6.59 -0.91
C ALA A 61 1.13 5.55 -1.98
N VAL A 62 0.10 5.84 -2.77
CA VAL A 62 -0.33 5.02 -3.90
C VAL A 62 -0.25 5.84 -5.17
N ARG A 63 0.49 5.32 -6.14
CA ARG A 63 0.81 5.98 -7.39
C ARG A 63 0.42 5.13 -8.60
N LEU A 64 -0.22 5.77 -9.57
CA LEU A 64 -0.44 5.31 -10.93
C LEU A 64 0.41 6.15 -11.86
N ASP A 65 1.17 5.51 -12.74
CA ASP A 65 2.06 6.23 -13.64
C ASP A 65 1.35 6.84 -14.85
N LEU A 66 0.26 6.26 -15.34
CA LEU A 66 -0.43 6.70 -16.57
C LEU A 66 -1.95 6.52 -16.45
N PRO A 67 -2.76 7.58 -16.66
CA PRO A 67 -2.35 8.97 -16.42
C PRO A 67 -1.81 9.14 -14.98
N PRO A 68 -0.82 10.02 -14.74
CA PRO A 68 -0.22 10.18 -13.42
C PRO A 68 -1.27 10.54 -12.37
N ARG A 69 -1.40 9.70 -11.34
CA ARG A 69 -2.25 9.96 -10.17
C ARG A 69 -1.52 9.47 -8.94
N GLU A 70 -1.47 10.29 -7.90
CA GLU A 70 -0.89 9.92 -6.63
C GLU A 70 -1.82 10.34 -5.51
N VAL A 71 -1.93 9.49 -4.51
CA VAL A 71 -2.68 9.77 -3.29
C VAL A 71 -1.85 9.31 -2.10
N GLU A 72 -1.81 10.12 -1.06
CA GLU A 72 -0.99 9.87 0.13
C GLU A 72 -1.84 10.02 1.41
N ARG A 73 -1.56 9.17 2.40
CA ARG A 73 -2.10 9.28 3.76
C ARG A 73 -1.00 9.08 4.78
N ILE A 74 -1.12 9.80 5.87
CA ILE A 74 -0.21 9.68 7.01
C ILE A 74 -1.02 9.28 8.23
N VAL A 75 -0.54 8.27 8.95
CA VAL A 75 -1.05 7.83 10.24
C VAL A 75 0.08 7.80 11.26
N HIS A 76 -0.22 8.21 12.48
CA HIS A 76 0.69 8.25 13.60
C HIS A 76 0.47 7.04 14.49
N LEU A 77 1.54 6.31 14.83
CA LEU A 77 1.48 5.22 15.80
C LEU A 77 1.68 5.76 17.21
N ARG A 78 0.60 5.84 17.97
CA ARG A 78 0.59 6.37 19.34
C ARG A 78 1.35 5.45 20.31
N GLU A 79 1.64 5.98 21.49
CA GLU A 79 2.28 5.25 22.60
C GLU A 79 1.47 4.02 23.07
N ASP A 80 0.14 4.07 22.98
CA ASP A 80 -0.75 2.95 23.28
C ASP A 80 -0.86 1.93 22.13
N ARG A 81 -0.01 2.07 21.11
CA ARG A 81 0.07 1.22 19.91
C ARG A 81 -1.19 1.25 19.04
N LEU A 82 -2.00 2.31 19.18
CA LEU A 82 -3.11 2.59 18.27
C LEU A 82 -2.67 3.61 17.22
N PHE A 83 -3.14 3.43 16.00
CA PHE A 83 -2.95 4.34 14.89
C PHE A 83 -4.04 5.39 14.89
N GLU A 84 -3.66 6.65 14.69
CA GLU A 84 -4.58 7.76 14.42
C GLU A 84 -4.10 8.56 13.21
N GLY A 85 -4.99 9.24 12.50
CA GLY A 85 -4.57 10.02 11.33
C GLY A 85 -5.67 10.42 10.39
N GLU A 86 -5.27 10.90 9.21
CA GLU A 86 -6.19 11.50 8.23
C GLU A 86 -7.24 10.49 7.75
N GLY A 87 -8.51 10.79 8.05
CA GLY A 87 -9.67 9.99 7.66
C GLY A 87 -9.98 8.81 8.58
N MET A 88 -9.19 8.58 9.63
CA MET A 88 -9.52 7.63 10.70
C MET A 88 -10.40 8.33 11.75
N PRO A 89 -11.70 7.98 11.88
CA PRO A 89 -12.59 8.64 12.83
C PRO A 89 -12.24 8.36 14.29
N GLN A 90 -11.55 7.25 14.56
CA GLN A 90 -11.08 6.83 15.86
C GLN A 90 -9.73 6.12 15.71
N ALA A 91 -8.99 6.02 16.81
CA ALA A 91 -7.72 5.31 16.80
C ALA A 91 -7.95 3.79 16.68
N GLU A 92 -7.19 3.11 15.83
CA GLU A 92 -7.36 1.68 15.55
C GLU A 92 -6.04 0.90 15.67
N ALA A 93 -6.10 -0.38 16.03
CA ALA A 93 -4.91 -1.22 16.20
C ALA A 93 -4.26 -1.62 14.85
N ASP A 94 -5.05 -1.63 13.77
CA ASP A 94 -4.59 -1.91 12.42
C ASP A 94 -5.14 -0.87 11.43
N PRO A 95 -4.29 -0.06 10.80
CA PRO A 95 -4.71 0.94 9.82
C PRO A 95 -4.96 0.32 8.44
N LEU A 96 -4.60 -0.96 8.19
CA LEU A 96 -4.75 -1.58 6.86
C LEU A 96 -6.16 -1.50 6.28
N PRO A 97 -7.24 -1.81 7.03
CA PRO A 97 -8.60 -1.72 6.49
C PRO A 97 -8.95 -0.30 6.02
N PHE A 98 -8.53 0.71 6.79
CA PHE A 98 -8.71 2.11 6.44
C PHE A 98 -7.89 2.48 5.18
N MET A 99 -6.61 2.08 5.14
CA MET A 99 -5.74 2.32 4.00
C MET A 99 -6.26 1.63 2.74
N ARG A 100 -6.85 0.44 2.86
CA ARG A 100 -7.47 -0.29 1.75
C ARG A 100 -8.63 0.48 1.14
N ALA A 101 -9.53 1.03 1.96
CA ALA A 101 -10.65 1.84 1.48
C ALA A 101 -10.18 3.04 0.62
N PHE A 102 -8.96 3.52 0.86
CA PHE A 102 -8.37 4.65 0.14
C PHE A 102 -7.80 4.28 -1.23
N TYR A 103 -7.09 3.15 -1.36
CA TYR A 103 -6.44 2.78 -2.63
C TYR A 103 -7.26 1.84 -3.51
N GLU A 104 -8.27 1.14 -2.97
CA GLU A 104 -9.14 0.24 -3.74
C GLU A 104 -9.86 0.94 -4.92
N PRO A 105 -10.37 2.19 -4.78
CA PRO A 105 -10.94 2.92 -5.92
C PRO A 105 -9.93 3.23 -7.04
N LEU A 106 -8.66 3.43 -6.69
CA LEU A 106 -7.59 3.63 -7.68
C LEU A 106 -7.26 2.30 -8.37
N MET A 107 -7.18 1.21 -7.61
CA MET A 107 -7.03 -0.13 -8.16
C MET A 107 -8.17 -0.47 -9.12
N GLN A 108 -9.42 -0.10 -8.85
CA GLN A 108 -10.53 -0.36 -9.78
C GLN A 108 -10.42 0.40 -11.11
N ARG A 109 -9.62 1.47 -11.16
CA ARG A 109 -9.47 2.33 -12.34
C ARG A 109 -8.22 2.02 -13.18
N VAL A 110 -7.41 1.03 -12.78
CA VAL A 110 -6.19 0.70 -13.53
C VAL A 110 -6.50 -0.14 -14.76
N GLU A 111 -5.88 0.23 -15.87
CA GLU A 111 -6.01 -0.42 -17.17
C GLU A 111 -4.76 -1.23 -17.53
N PRO A 112 -4.87 -2.24 -18.42
CA PRO A 112 -3.70 -2.92 -18.95
C PRO A 112 -2.70 -1.95 -19.59
N GLY A 113 -1.45 -1.97 -19.14
CA GLY A 113 -0.42 -1.01 -19.52
C GLY A 113 0.01 -0.10 -18.36
N ASP A 114 -0.86 0.07 -17.36
CA ASP A 114 -0.56 0.92 -16.21
C ASP A 114 0.51 0.31 -15.31
N VAL A 115 1.22 1.18 -14.61
CA VAL A 115 2.11 0.81 -13.51
C VAL A 115 1.53 1.38 -12.23
N PHE A 116 1.29 0.48 -11.28
CA PHE A 116 0.73 0.77 -9.97
C PHE A 116 1.79 0.54 -8.90
N THR A 117 2.01 1.52 -8.03
CA THR A 117 2.99 1.45 -6.96
C THR A 117 2.34 1.81 -5.63
N ILE A 118 2.55 0.98 -4.62
CA ILE A 118 2.24 1.31 -3.22
C ILE A 118 3.57 1.45 -2.47
N THR A 119 3.71 2.53 -1.72
CA THR A 119 4.87 2.84 -0.89
C THR A 119 4.44 3.04 0.55
N PHE A 120 5.08 2.33 1.47
CA PHE A 120 5.01 2.57 2.91
C PHE A 120 6.31 3.25 3.34
N ARG A 121 6.22 4.40 3.98
CA ARG A 121 7.36 5.11 4.56
C ARG A 121 7.16 5.21 6.06
N VAL A 122 8.08 4.64 6.83
CA VAL A 122 8.14 4.75 8.28
C VAL A 122 9.15 5.85 8.62
N GLN A 123 8.71 6.84 9.39
CA GLN A 123 9.56 7.93 9.87
C GLN A 123 9.56 7.97 11.38
N ARG A 124 10.77 8.07 11.95
CA ARG A 124 10.97 8.28 13.38
C ARG A 124 11.65 9.63 13.60
N PRO A 125 10.97 10.58 14.26
CA PRO A 125 11.54 11.86 14.66
C PRO A 125 12.91 11.70 15.37
#